data_AF-A0A3R8S8K1-F1
#
_entry.id   AF-A0A3R8S8K1-F1
#
_cell.length_a   1.000
_cell.length_b   1.000
_cell.length_c   1.000
_cell.angle_alpha   90.00
_cell.angle_beta   90.00
_cell.angle_gamma   90.00
#
_symmetry.space_group_name_H-M   'P 1'
#
loop_
_entity.id
_entity.type
_entity.pdbx_description
1 polymer ?
#
loop_
_entity_poly.entity_id
_entity_poly.type
_entity_poly.pdbx_seq_one_letter_code
_entity_poly.pdbx_strand_id
1 'polypeptide(L)'
;MDSILCQSYQDFKFLIVDDGSEDKAADIIKFYRDPRIYLIKIYKNLGISTSKNLALSKIKTEFIARMDSYNIAHPDRFAIQIDYLEKHRDCMNSSLSSGQ
;
A
#
# COMPACT_ATOMS: atom_id res chain seq x y z
N MET A 1 11.69 -1.76 1.38
CA MET A 1 11.01 -2.23 2.61
C MET A 1 11.21 -1.22 3.73
N ASP A 2 12.45 -1.02 4.19
CA ASP A 2 12.78 -0.16 5.33
C ASP A 2 12.25 1.26 5.23
N SER A 3 12.31 1.88 4.05
CA SER A 3 11.79 3.24 3.83
C SER A 3 10.29 3.39 4.12
N ILE A 4 9.51 2.30 4.02
CA ILE A 4 8.09 2.27 4.38
C ILE A 4 7.91 1.91 5.86
N LEU A 5 8.66 0.94 6.38
CA LEU A 5 8.54 0.50 7.78
C LEU A 5 9.03 1.55 8.78
N CYS A 6 9.97 2.40 8.37
CA CYS A 6 10.54 3.48 9.17
C CYS A 6 9.85 4.84 8.95
N GLN A 7 8.63 4.87 8.39
CA GLN A 7 7.84 6.11 8.28
C GLN A 7 7.55 6.67 9.68
N SER A 8 7.57 7.98 9.88
CA SER A 8 7.30 8.59 11.20
C SER A 8 5.86 8.37 11.67
N TYR A 9 4.91 8.24 10.74
CA TYR A 9 3.56 7.77 11.02
C TYR A 9 3.53 6.23 11.07
N GLN A 10 3.17 5.66 12.22
CA GLN A 10 3.30 4.22 12.48
C GLN A 10 2.02 3.39 12.33
N ASP A 11 0.84 4.04 12.36
CA ASP A 11 -0.47 3.36 12.35
C ASP A 11 -0.93 3.02 10.91
N PHE A 12 -0.23 2.09 10.27
CA PHE A 12 -0.57 1.64 8.93
C PHE A 12 -0.38 0.13 8.77
N LYS A 13 -1.04 -0.41 7.74
CA LYS A 13 -0.80 -1.76 7.23
C LYS A 13 0.01 -1.66 5.95
N PHE A 14 1.02 -2.52 5.81
CA PHE A 14 1.86 -2.59 4.63
C PHE A 14 1.53 -3.84 3.81
N LEU A 15 0.64 -3.66 2.83
CA LEU A 15 0.27 -4.73 1.91
C LEU A 15 1.26 -4.78 0.73
N ILE A 16 1.89 -5.93 0.56
CA ILE A 16 2.79 -6.22 -0.55
C ILE A 16 2.11 -7.25 -1.45
N VAL A 17 2.11 -6.97 -2.75
CA VAL A 17 1.58 -7.88 -3.77
C VAL A 17 2.73 -8.38 -4.60
N ASP A 18 3.00 -9.67 -4.49
CA ASP A 18 3.95 -10.38 -5.33
C ASP A 18 3.18 -11.03 -6.50
N ASP A 19 3.32 -10.47 -7.70
CA ASP A 19 2.56 -10.84 -8.90
C ASP A 19 3.30 -11.85 -9.79
N GLY A 20 3.57 -13.03 -9.25
CA GLY A 20 4.22 -14.11 -9.98
C GLY A 20 5.71 -13.89 -10.18
N SER A 21 6.41 -13.30 -9.19
CA SER A 21 7.87 -13.24 -9.20
C SER A 21 8.46 -14.65 -9.33
N GLU A 22 9.40 -14.81 -10.26
CA GLU A 22 10.22 -16.03 -10.36
C GLU A 22 11.34 -16.03 -9.30
N ASP A 23 11.61 -14.86 -8.73
CA ASP A 23 12.67 -14.58 -7.79
C ASP A 23 12.25 -14.68 -6.32
N LYS A 24 13.26 -14.65 -5.45
CA LYS A 24 13.16 -14.86 -4.00
C LYS A 24 12.52 -13.67 -3.26
N ALA A 25 11.81 -12.77 -3.93
CA ALA A 25 11.21 -11.59 -3.32
C ALA A 25 10.27 -11.97 -2.16
N ALA A 26 9.40 -12.97 -2.38
CA ALA A 26 8.56 -13.53 -1.32
C ALA A 26 9.39 -14.10 -0.15
N ASP A 27 10.57 -14.67 -0.41
CA ASP A 27 11.42 -15.23 0.64
C ASP A 27 12.12 -14.14 1.44
N ILE A 28 12.56 -13.05 0.79
CA ILE A 28 13.12 -11.87 1.47
C ILE A 28 12.11 -11.29 2.45
N ILE A 29 10.84 -11.16 2.03
CA ILE A 29 9.76 -10.61 2.85
C ILE A 29 9.55 -11.46 4.12
N LYS A 30 9.70 -12.78 4.06
CA LYS A 30 9.56 -13.68 5.22
C LYS A 30 10.58 -13.41 6.34
N PHE A 31 11.72 -12.77 6.03
CA PHE A 31 12.71 -12.41 7.05
C PHE A 31 12.34 -11.18 7.85
N TYR A 32 11.40 -10.35 7.36
CA TYR A 32 10.90 -9.21 8.12
C TYR A 32 9.90 -9.68 9.17
N ARG A 33 10.17 -9.34 10.43
CA ARG A 33 9.31 -9.65 11.58
C ARG A 33 8.50 -8.42 12.03
N ASP A 34 7.92 -7.70 11.07
CA ASP A 34 7.08 -6.55 11.37
C ASP A 34 5.59 -6.95 11.23
N PRO A 35 4.77 -6.80 12.28
CA PRO A 35 3.37 -7.23 12.27
C PRO A 35 2.49 -6.43 11.30
N ARG A 36 2.98 -5.30 10.78
CA ARG A 36 2.26 -4.49 9.79
C ARG A 36 2.36 -5.06 8.39
N ILE A 37 3.27 -6.00 8.12
CA ILE A 37 3.48 -6.56 6.79
C ILE A 37 2.44 -7.64 6.48
N TYR A 38 1.78 -7.49 5.34
CA TYR A 38 0.87 -8.48 4.76
C TYR A 38 1.32 -8.78 3.34
N LEU A 39 1.52 -10.06 3.02
CA LEU A 39 1.93 -10.51 1.69
C LEU A 39 0.76 -11.21 0.99
N ILE A 40 0.39 -10.73 -0.20
CA ILE A 40 -0.42 -11.46 -1.16
C ILE A 40 0.53 -12.00 -2.22
N LYS A 41 0.70 -13.33 -2.25
CA LYS A 41 1.44 -14.00 -3.30
C LYS A 41 0.48 -14.53 -4.37
N ILE A 42 0.72 -14.13 -5.60
CA ILE A 42 0.00 -14.58 -6.78
C ILE A 42 0.95 -15.49 -7.57
N TYR A 43 0.53 -16.72 -7.85
CA TYR A 43 1.41 -17.73 -8.47
C TYR A 43 1.49 -17.63 -10.00
N LYS A 44 0.65 -16.79 -10.61
CA LYS A 44 0.62 -16.53 -12.04
C LYS A 44 0.57 -15.03 -12.23
N ASN A 45 1.48 -14.46 -13.04
CA ASN A 45 1.48 -13.04 -13.36
C ASN A 45 0.12 -12.62 -13.96
N LEU A 46 -0.63 -11.79 -13.23
CA LEU A 46 -1.94 -11.24 -13.64
C LEU A 46 -1.82 -9.83 -14.23
N GLY A 47 -0.64 -9.23 -14.14
CA GLY A 47 -0.37 -7.86 -14.50
C GLY A 47 -0.79 -6.86 -13.42
N ILE A 48 -0.10 -5.72 -13.41
CA ILE A 48 -0.18 -4.69 -12.37
C ILE A 48 -1.61 -4.21 -12.06
N SER A 49 -2.46 -4.06 -13.09
CA SER A 49 -3.83 -3.57 -12.92
C SER A 49 -4.71 -4.59 -12.20
N THR A 50 -4.65 -5.86 -12.60
CA THR A 50 -5.42 -6.95 -12.00
C THR A 50 -4.97 -7.17 -10.56
N SER A 51 -3.66 -7.22 -10.33
CA SER A 51 -3.04 -7.43 -9.02
C SER A 51 -3.36 -6.28 -8.06
N LYS A 52 -3.36 -5.04 -8.55
CA LYS A 52 -3.81 -3.86 -7.80
C LYS A 52 -5.29 -3.96 -7.44
N ASN A 53 -6.17 -4.30 -8.39
CA ASN A 53 -7.60 -4.41 -8.11
C ASN A 53 -7.90 -5.52 -7.10
N LEU A 54 -7.21 -6.65 -7.19
CA LEU A 54 -7.27 -7.72 -6.19
C LEU A 54 -6.88 -7.20 -4.80
N ALA A 55 -5.78 -6.46 -4.69
CA ALA A 55 -5.35 -5.87 -3.43
C ALA A 55 -6.37 -4.88 -2.87
N LEU A 56 -6.87 -3.96 -3.70
CA LEU A 56 -7.86 -2.96 -3.32
C LEU A 56 -9.15 -3.61 -2.81
N SER A 57 -9.61 -4.71 -3.42
CA SER A 57 -10.81 -5.43 -2.97
C SER A 57 -10.68 -6.05 -1.56
N LYS A 58 -9.45 -6.19 -1.04
CA LYS A 58 -9.16 -6.77 0.28
C LYS A 58 -8.91 -5.71 1.35
N ILE A 59 -8.79 -4.43 0.97
CA ILE A 59 -8.47 -3.34 1.88
C ILE A 59 -9.76 -2.58 2.23
N LYS A 60 -9.96 -2.36 3.52
CA LYS A 60 -10.92 -1.37 4.05
C LYS A 60 -10.15 -0.42 4.94
N THR A 61 -9.99 0.82 4.49
CA THR A 61 -9.22 1.87 5.16
C THR A 61 -9.69 3.22 4.64
N GLU A 62 -9.36 4.28 5.36
CA GLU A 62 -9.62 5.66 4.96
C GLU A 62 -8.63 6.14 3.89
N PHE A 63 -7.35 5.82 4.06
CA PHE A 63 -6.28 6.25 3.16
C PHE A 63 -5.51 5.08 2.56
N ILE A 64 -5.18 5.19 1.26
CA ILE A 64 -4.33 4.24 0.55
C ILE A 64 -3.12 4.99 -0.02
N ALA A 65 -1.94 4.72 0.54
CA ALA A 65 -0.68 5.17 -0.02
C ALA A 65 -0.10 4.10 -0.95
N ARG A 66 -0.09 4.37 -2.26
CA ARG A 66 0.59 3.50 -3.23
C ARG A 66 2.08 3.83 -3.31
N MET A 67 2.90 2.81 -3.53
CA MET A 67 4.34 2.94 -3.79
C MET A 67 4.79 1.88 -4.79
N ASP A 68 5.78 2.21 -5.61
CA ASP A 68 6.48 1.26 -6.48
C ASP A 68 7.63 0.58 -5.72
N SER A 69 7.90 -0.70 -5.99
CA SER A 69 8.94 -1.47 -5.30
C SER A 69 10.35 -0.91 -5.48
N TYR A 70 10.61 -0.17 -6.55
CA TYR A 70 11.93 0.41 -6.83
C TYR A 70 12.16 1.79 -6.21
N ASN A 71 11.16 2.35 -5.51
CA ASN A 71 11.22 3.70 -4.96
C ASN A 71 11.51 3.73 -3.45
N ILE A 72 12.12 4.83 -3.00
CA ILE A 72 12.39 5.13 -1.59
C ILE A 72 11.46 6.26 -1.15
N ALA A 73 10.76 6.07 -0.03
CA ALA A 73 9.93 7.12 0.59
C ALA A 73 10.76 8.00 1.52
N HIS A 74 10.48 9.31 1.54
CA HIS A 74 10.93 10.19 2.62
C HIS A 74 10.30 9.72 3.95
N PRO A 75 11.03 9.69 5.08
CA PRO A 75 10.51 9.17 6.37
C PRO A 75 9.20 9.81 6.83
N ASP A 76 9.00 11.10 6.55
CA ASP A 76 7.79 11.83 6.98
C ASP A 76 6.66 11.84 5.95
N ARG A 77 6.79 11.10 4.84
CA ARG A 77 5.81 11.14 3.74
C ARG A 77 4.40 10.89 4.25
N PHE A 78 4.17 9.82 5.02
CA PHE A 78 2.82 9.46 5.47
C PHE A 78 2.24 10.49 6.45
N ALA A 79 3.03 10.96 7.41
CA ALA A 79 2.58 11.97 8.38
C ALA A 79 2.15 13.26 7.67
N ILE A 80 2.99 13.76 6.74
CA ILE A 80 2.71 14.97 5.97
C ILE A 80 1.47 14.80 5.09
N GLN A 81 1.36 13.67 4.38
CA GLN A 81 0.24 13.43 3.46
C GLN A 81 -1.09 13.28 4.22
N ILE A 82 -1.11 12.56 5.35
CA ILE A 82 -2.32 12.40 6.17
C ILE A 82 -2.73 13.74 6.79
N ASP A 83 -1.79 14.48 7.40
CA ASP A 83 -2.08 15.79 7.99
C ASP A 83 -2.69 16.76 6.96
N TYR A 84 -2.14 16.77 5.75
CA TYR A 84 -2.68 17.57 4.66
C TYR A 84 -4.10 17.14 4.27
N LEU A 85 -4.33 15.84 4.05
CA LEU A 85 -5.64 15.33 3.62
C LEU A 85 -6.72 15.51 4.69
N GLU A 86 -6.37 15.30 5.96
CA GLU A 86 -7.28 15.55 7.10
C GLU A 86 -7.71 17.02 7.18
N LYS A 87 -6.80 17.95 6.90
CA LYS A 87 -7.09 19.40 6.87
C LYS A 87 -7.90 19.84 5.64
N HIS A 88 -7.91 19.04 4.57
CA HIS A 88 -8.53 19.38 3.28
C HIS A 88 -9.45 18.25 2.79
N ARG A 89 -10.37 17.80 3.65
CA ARG A 89 -11.32 16.73 3.31
C ARG A 89 -12.28 17.09 2.17
N ASP A 90 -12.49 18.37 1.94
CA ASP A 90 -13.26 18.90 0.81
C ASP A 90 -12.68 18.47 -0.55
N CYS A 91 -11.35 18.34 -0.64
CA CYS A 91 -10.65 17.89 -1.84
C CYS A 91 -10.74 16.37 -2.08
N MET A 92 -11.17 15.58 -1.08
CA MET A 92 -11.24 14.12 -1.17
C MET A 92 -12.59 13.61 -1.67
N ASN A 93 -13.65 14.40 -1.54
CA ASN A 93 -15.00 14.00 -1.96
C ASN A 93 -15.21 14.26 -3.46
N SER A 94 -14.60 13.45 -4.32
CA SER A 94 -15.21 13.20 -5.64
C SER A 94 -16.31 12.17 -5.46
N SER A 95 -17.44 12.59 -4.87
CA SER A 95 -18.64 11.78 -4.80
C SER A 95 -19.07 11.42 -6.22
N LEU A 96 -18.82 10.19 -6.65
CA LEU A 96 -19.66 9.53 -7.64
C LEU A 96 -21.01 9.32 -6.94
N SER A 97 -21.88 10.32 -7.03
CA SER A 97 -23.30 10.16 -6.77
C SER A 97 -23.90 9.32 -7.89
N SER A 98 -23.68 8.00 -7.88
CA SER A 98 -24.51 7.05 -8.61
C SER A 98 -25.59 6.56 -7.65
N GLY A 99 -26.72 7.27 -7.65
CA GLY A 99 -27.85 7.00 -6.77
C GLY A 99 -29.13 7.69 -7.26
N GLN A 100 -29.53 7.40 -8.50
CA GLN A 100 -30.92 7.15 -8.87
C GLN A 100 -30.97 5.84 -9.62
#